data_AF-A0A8T0WDP2-F1
#
_entry.id   AF-A0A8T0WDP2-F1
#
_cell.length_a   1.000
_cell.length_b   1.000
_cell.length_c   1.000
_cell.angle_alpha   90.00
_cell.angle_beta   90.00
_cell.angle_gamma   90.00
#
_symmetry.space_group_name_H-M   'P 1'
#
loop_
_entity.id
_entity.type
_entity.pdbx_description
1 polymer ?
#
loop_
_entity_poly.entity_id
_entity_poly.type
_entity_poly.pdbx_seq_one_letter_code
_entity_poly.pdbx_strand_id
1 'polypeptide(L)'
;MLVVDKDILARFCGRIRRLVVAGAESAKRPPRVALHGFPGGAEAFELVARWCYADAESGCGGAVTAANACVLRCAAEFLDMAADAPEAASTAAPSLVRMTEKALEEMPHWPWHTVVDAVKQCQRLLPLADTTGAFDAAVAALVCHMTVPPPAGDATPTSSSPESSAFRFSCDTKSSSLSLRGSCISRTWWFDDLVSLRPGTVERVAAALLARGTDHRVVARFLFYYLKCRIAGASAEDKKEMLEASVTVMSGLDRSAVSCKGLFGILRIAAPLKLTDACQQRLVAMIGRKLDHATLDNLLVPAPAGTGSLYDVSLVLRFLEAFLRGSAPDEPARLKKVGRLIDLYLAEVAPDPSLRPAKFLELATALPAPARDCHDALYRAIDVYFQVW
;
A
#
# COMPACT_ATOMS: atom_id res chain seq x y z
N MET A 1 -23.65 26.47 -14.22
CA MET A 1 -24.28 27.35 -13.22
C MET A 1 -25.61 26.71 -12.86
N LEU A 2 -25.80 26.33 -11.60
CA LEU A 2 -27.05 25.74 -11.12
C LEU A 2 -27.91 26.85 -10.51
N VAL A 3 -29.21 26.82 -10.79
CA VAL A 3 -30.19 27.75 -10.21
C VAL A 3 -31.00 26.97 -9.19
N VAL A 4 -30.98 27.43 -7.94
CA VAL A 4 -31.62 26.78 -6.81
C VAL A 4 -32.31 27.82 -5.92
N ASP A 5 -33.26 27.35 -5.13
CA ASP A 5 -34.02 28.11 -4.16
C ASP A 5 -33.19 28.25 -2.88
N LYS A 6 -32.91 29.50 -2.52
CA LYS A 6 -32.04 29.82 -1.39
C LYS A 6 -32.64 29.35 -0.06
N ASP A 7 -33.97 29.38 0.08
CA ASP A 7 -34.64 29.15 1.36
C ASP A 7 -34.71 27.65 1.66
N ILE A 8 -34.92 26.83 0.61
CA ILE A 8 -34.85 25.37 0.70
C ILE A 8 -33.44 24.92 1.10
N LEU A 9 -32.38 25.40 0.43
CA LEU A 9 -31.02 24.97 0.79
C LEU A 9 -30.56 25.54 2.14
N ALA A 10 -30.91 26.79 2.48
CA ALA A 10 -30.51 27.40 3.75
C ALA A 10 -31.14 26.67 4.96
N ARG A 11 -32.27 25.98 4.79
CA ARG A 11 -32.87 25.13 5.82
C ARG A 11 -31.94 23.99 6.25
N PHE A 12 -31.22 23.37 5.31
CA PHE A 12 -30.40 22.18 5.59
C PHE A 12 -28.88 22.45 5.61
N CYS A 13 -28.42 23.47 4.89
CA CYS A 13 -27.00 23.75 4.70
C CYS A 13 -26.56 24.96 5.53
N GLY A 14 -25.91 24.73 6.68
CA GLY A 14 -25.43 25.79 7.57
C GLY A 14 -24.47 26.76 6.89
N ARG A 15 -23.65 26.28 5.95
CA ARG A 15 -22.73 27.12 5.17
C ARG A 15 -23.47 28.04 4.18
N ILE A 16 -24.50 27.52 3.50
CA ILE A 16 -25.31 28.32 2.57
C ILE A 16 -26.12 29.34 3.34
N ARG A 17 -26.72 28.97 4.48
CA ARG A 17 -27.43 29.89 5.37
C ARG A 17 -26.56 31.10 5.74
N ARG A 18 -25.31 30.86 6.16
CA ARG A 18 -24.33 31.93 6.47
C ARG A 18 -24.02 32.81 5.26
N LEU A 19 -23.83 32.23 4.09
CA LEU A 19 -23.52 32.97 2.85
C LEU A 19 -24.70 33.81 2.36
N VAL A 20 -25.94 33.31 2.51
CA VAL A 20 -27.16 34.03 2.16
C VAL A 20 -27.38 35.21 3.10
N VAL A 21 -27.16 35.03 4.42
CA VAL A 21 -27.26 36.11 5.41
C VAL A 21 -26.20 37.19 5.15
N ALA A 22 -24.94 36.81 4.90
CA ALA A 22 -23.87 37.76 4.58
C ALA A 22 -24.10 38.51 3.25
N GLY A 23 -24.76 37.88 2.27
CA GLY A 23 -25.10 38.50 0.99
C GLY A 23 -26.35 39.38 1.01
N ALA A 24 -27.19 39.30 2.05
CA ALA A 24 -28.43 40.08 2.16
C ALA A 24 -28.18 41.58 2.34
N GLU A 25 -26.99 41.98 2.77
CA GLU A 25 -26.61 43.39 2.97
C GLU A 25 -26.30 44.14 1.66
N SER A 26 -26.21 43.44 0.51
CA SER A 26 -25.78 44.02 -0.78
C SER A 26 -26.73 43.70 -1.96
N ALA A 27 -27.90 44.34 -1.97
CA ALA A 27 -28.69 44.83 -3.12
C ALA A 27 -29.16 43.94 -4.31
N LYS A 28 -30.41 44.23 -4.75
CA LYS A 28 -31.01 44.29 -6.13
C LYS A 28 -30.87 43.12 -7.14
N ARG A 29 -30.00 42.13 -6.97
CA ARG A 29 -29.84 40.96 -7.86
C ARG A 29 -29.92 39.65 -7.07
N PRO A 30 -30.31 38.53 -7.70
CA PRO A 30 -30.29 37.24 -7.02
C PRO A 30 -28.85 36.92 -6.56
N PRO A 31 -28.65 36.48 -5.31
CA PRO A 31 -27.33 36.23 -4.76
C PRO A 31 -26.64 35.10 -5.53
N ARG A 32 -25.37 35.32 -5.92
CA ARG A 32 -24.53 34.31 -6.58
C ARG A 32 -23.51 33.79 -5.57
N VAL A 33 -23.58 32.50 -5.28
CA VAL A 33 -22.66 31.84 -4.36
C VAL A 33 -21.66 30.99 -5.16
N ALA A 34 -20.37 31.19 -4.90
CA ALA A 34 -19.30 30.37 -5.46
C ALA A 34 -18.79 29.39 -4.40
N LEU A 35 -18.99 28.09 -4.65
CA LEU A 35 -18.45 27.01 -3.81
C LEU A 35 -17.17 26.47 -4.47
N HIS A 36 -16.03 27.01 -4.04
CA HIS A 36 -14.73 26.54 -4.53
C HIS A 36 -14.34 25.20 -3.89
N GLY A 37 -13.85 24.28 -4.71
CA GLY A 37 -13.34 22.98 -4.23
C GLY A 37 -14.41 22.05 -3.64
N PHE A 38 -15.66 22.14 -4.12
CA PHE A 38 -16.74 21.27 -3.64
C PHE A 38 -16.40 19.78 -3.84
N PRO A 39 -16.48 18.93 -2.80
CA PRO A 39 -16.11 17.53 -2.89
C PRO A 39 -17.02 16.79 -3.87
N GLY A 40 -16.44 16.08 -4.84
CA GLY A 40 -17.18 15.40 -5.91
C GLY A 40 -17.75 16.34 -6.99
N GLY A 41 -17.44 17.64 -6.94
CA GLY A 41 -17.77 18.59 -8.00
C GLY A 41 -19.26 18.92 -8.13
N ALA A 42 -19.66 19.38 -9.31
CA ALA A 42 -21.02 19.85 -9.56
C ALA A 42 -22.07 18.73 -9.45
N GLU A 43 -21.72 17.50 -9.87
CA GLU A 43 -22.60 16.33 -9.79
C GLU A 43 -22.95 16.00 -8.34
N ALA A 44 -21.96 16.07 -7.44
CA ALA A 44 -22.19 15.87 -6.01
C ALA A 44 -23.13 16.93 -5.43
N PHE A 45 -22.94 18.20 -5.81
CA PHE A 45 -23.82 19.28 -5.37
C PHE A 45 -25.25 19.09 -5.88
N GLU A 46 -25.43 18.64 -7.12
CA GLU A 46 -26.74 18.32 -7.67
C GLU A 46 -27.45 17.24 -6.84
N LEU A 47 -26.74 16.18 -6.43
CA LEU A 47 -27.30 15.14 -5.56
C LEU A 47 -27.74 15.70 -4.20
N VAL A 48 -26.91 16.55 -3.58
CA VAL A 48 -27.26 17.23 -2.32
C VAL A 48 -28.49 18.11 -2.50
N ALA A 49 -28.55 18.90 -3.58
CA ALA A 49 -29.70 19.73 -3.88
C ALA A 49 -30.95 18.85 -4.06
N ARG A 50 -30.88 17.80 -4.89
CA ARG A 50 -31.99 16.88 -5.13
C ARG A 50 -32.53 16.27 -3.82
N TRP A 51 -31.64 15.96 -2.87
CA TRP A 51 -32.02 15.54 -1.53
C TRP A 51 -32.76 16.64 -0.74
N CYS A 52 -32.24 17.88 -0.71
CA CYS A 52 -32.88 19.01 -0.02
C CYS A 52 -34.29 19.32 -0.55
N TYR A 53 -34.50 19.14 -1.86
CA TYR A 53 -35.79 19.38 -2.50
C TYR A 53 -36.81 18.25 -2.32
N ALA A 54 -36.35 17.00 -2.30
CA ALA A 54 -37.25 15.85 -2.21
C ALA A 54 -37.90 15.69 -0.82
N ASP A 55 -37.31 16.30 0.21
CA ASP A 55 -37.89 16.41 1.55
C ASP A 55 -39.11 17.36 1.61
N ALA A 56 -39.30 18.22 0.59
CA ALA A 56 -40.42 19.16 0.55
C ALA A 56 -41.75 18.55 0.07
N GLU A 57 -41.73 17.45 -0.70
CA GLU A 57 -42.97 16.94 -1.35
C GLU A 57 -43.19 15.41 -1.35
N SER A 58 -42.21 14.53 -1.13
CA SER A 58 -42.48 13.08 -1.32
C SER A 58 -41.71 12.05 -0.47
N GLY A 59 -40.85 12.46 0.47
CA GLY A 59 -40.15 11.50 1.34
C GLY A 59 -39.19 10.54 0.61
N CYS A 60 -38.98 10.73 -0.69
CA CYS A 60 -38.07 9.98 -1.54
C CYS A 60 -36.81 10.82 -1.83
N GLY A 61 -36.28 11.45 -0.77
CA GLY A 61 -35.00 12.15 -0.73
C GLY A 61 -33.96 11.38 -1.54
N GLY A 62 -33.34 12.01 -2.57
CA GLY A 62 -32.46 11.35 -3.53
C GLY A 62 -31.62 10.24 -2.89
N ALA A 63 -31.88 8.99 -3.29
CA ALA A 63 -31.43 7.83 -2.54
C ALA A 63 -29.91 7.87 -2.30
N VAL A 64 -29.51 7.75 -1.04
CA VAL A 64 -28.12 7.45 -0.70
C VAL A 64 -27.88 6.02 -1.18
N THR A 65 -26.97 5.87 -2.13
CA THR A 65 -26.62 4.61 -2.78
C THR A 65 -25.14 4.32 -2.58
N ALA A 66 -24.74 3.11 -2.94
CA ALA A 66 -23.35 2.71 -2.85
C ALA A 66 -22.37 3.58 -3.61
N ALA A 67 -22.78 4.06 -4.78
CA ALA A 67 -21.96 4.88 -5.65
C ALA A 67 -21.80 6.34 -5.17
N ASN A 68 -22.65 6.81 -4.24
CA ASN A 68 -22.66 8.22 -3.84
C ASN A 68 -22.48 8.45 -2.33
N ALA A 69 -22.54 7.41 -1.48
CA ALA A 69 -22.49 7.56 -0.03
C ALA A 69 -21.24 8.32 0.46
N CYS A 70 -20.05 7.97 -0.05
CA CYS A 70 -18.80 8.62 0.36
C CYS A 70 -18.73 10.09 -0.07
N VAL A 71 -19.14 10.38 -1.32
CA VAL A 71 -19.21 11.75 -1.84
C VAL A 71 -20.22 12.59 -1.07
N LEU A 72 -21.41 12.04 -0.81
CA LEU A 72 -22.46 12.73 -0.06
C LEU A 72 -22.04 12.99 1.38
N ARG A 73 -21.34 12.05 2.05
CA ARG A 73 -20.80 12.27 3.39
C ARG A 73 -19.82 13.44 3.44
N CYS A 74 -18.93 13.51 2.45
CA CYS A 74 -17.96 14.61 2.30
C CYS A 74 -18.67 15.93 1.96
N ALA A 75 -19.64 15.90 1.06
CA ALA A 75 -20.41 17.08 0.66
C ALA A 75 -21.29 17.64 1.78
N ALA A 76 -21.93 16.77 2.56
CA ALA A 76 -22.73 17.12 3.72
C ALA A 76 -21.87 17.78 4.80
N GLU A 77 -20.66 17.27 5.04
CA GLU A 77 -19.68 17.90 5.93
C GLU A 77 -19.28 19.30 5.43
N PHE A 78 -18.92 19.40 4.13
CA PHE A 78 -18.49 20.66 3.53
C PHE A 78 -19.56 21.77 3.61
N LEU A 79 -20.83 21.39 3.56
CA LEU A 79 -21.99 22.28 3.62
C LEU A 79 -22.55 22.50 5.03
N ASP A 80 -21.98 21.83 6.04
CA ASP A 80 -22.42 21.94 7.43
C ASP A 80 -23.89 21.50 7.58
N MET A 81 -24.18 20.26 7.13
CA MET A 81 -25.52 19.65 7.12
C MET A 81 -25.74 18.66 8.28
N ALA A 82 -24.93 18.75 9.33
CA ALA A 82 -25.20 18.05 10.58
C ALA A 82 -26.49 18.63 11.19
N ALA A 83 -27.35 17.78 11.75
CA ALA A 83 -28.50 18.29 12.50
C ALA A 83 -27.98 19.12 13.67
N ASP A 84 -28.43 20.37 13.76
CA ASP A 84 -28.30 21.16 14.99
C ASP A 84 -28.91 20.33 16.15
N ALA A 85 -28.20 20.26 17.28
CA ALA A 85 -28.63 19.51 18.47
C ALA A 85 -30.05 19.95 18.93
N PRO A 86 -30.80 19.07 19.64
CA PRO A 86 -32.26 19.12 19.63
C PRO A 86 -32.77 20.26 20.51
N GLU A 87 -33.20 21.36 19.90
CA GLU A 87 -34.24 22.17 20.52
C GLU A 87 -35.55 21.37 20.43
N ALA A 88 -36.08 21.04 21.60
CA ALA A 88 -37.18 20.14 21.84
C ALA A 88 -38.36 20.30 20.87
N ALA A 89 -38.53 19.34 19.95
CA ALA A 89 -39.80 18.93 19.38
C ALA A 89 -39.60 17.73 18.43
N SER A 90 -40.64 16.92 18.26
CA SER A 90 -40.77 15.74 17.40
C SER A 90 -40.64 15.99 15.88
N THR A 91 -39.87 17.00 15.46
CA THR A 91 -39.68 17.44 14.07
C THR A 91 -38.22 17.83 13.79
N ALA A 92 -37.26 17.03 14.28
CA ALA A 92 -35.86 17.20 13.87
C ALA A 92 -35.76 17.03 12.35
N ALA A 93 -35.31 18.08 11.65
CA ALA A 93 -35.09 18.01 10.22
C ALA A 93 -34.14 16.84 9.90
N PRO A 94 -34.39 16.09 8.81
CA PRO A 94 -33.48 15.01 8.45
C PRO A 94 -32.09 15.60 8.19
N SER A 95 -31.06 14.86 8.62
CA SER A 95 -29.68 15.24 8.41
C SER A 95 -29.06 14.31 7.39
N LEU A 96 -28.55 14.91 6.30
CA LEU A 96 -27.84 14.17 5.27
C LEU A 96 -26.61 13.45 5.84
N VAL A 97 -25.93 14.07 6.82
CA VAL A 97 -24.79 13.45 7.53
C VAL A 97 -25.21 12.11 8.14
N ARG A 98 -26.27 12.10 8.96
CA ARG A 98 -26.78 10.86 9.61
C ARG A 98 -27.22 9.80 8.59
N MET A 99 -27.88 10.22 7.52
CA MET A 99 -28.29 9.29 6.46
C MET A 99 -27.09 8.65 5.76
N THR A 100 -26.06 9.45 5.47
CA THR A 100 -24.84 8.93 4.85
C THR A 100 -24.05 8.04 5.81
N GLU A 101 -23.94 8.38 7.10
CA GLU A 101 -23.29 7.54 8.11
C GLU A 101 -23.95 6.16 8.20
N LYS A 102 -25.29 6.13 8.27
CA LYS A 102 -26.04 4.86 8.24
C LYS A 102 -25.77 4.06 6.95
N ALA A 103 -25.73 4.73 5.79
CA ALA A 103 -25.41 4.04 4.53
C ALA A 103 -23.97 3.48 4.52
N LEU A 104 -23.01 4.17 5.13
CA LEU A 104 -21.63 3.68 5.27
C LEU A 104 -21.55 2.46 6.21
N GLU A 105 -22.37 2.41 7.27
CA GLU A 105 -22.48 1.24 8.16
C GLU A 105 -23.06 0.01 7.44
N GLU A 106 -23.98 0.21 6.49
CA GLU A 106 -24.59 -0.85 5.69
C GLU A 106 -23.68 -1.34 4.54
N MET A 107 -22.66 -0.57 4.17
CA MET A 107 -21.74 -0.85 3.05
C MET A 107 -21.11 -2.26 3.02
N PRO A 108 -20.75 -2.91 4.14
CA PRO A 108 -20.24 -4.28 4.13
C PRO A 108 -21.19 -5.32 3.53
N HIS A 109 -22.47 -4.99 3.35
CA HIS A 109 -23.49 -5.87 2.77
C HIS A 109 -23.72 -5.59 1.27
N TRP A 110 -23.06 -4.58 0.71
CA TRP A 110 -23.22 -4.20 -0.69
C TRP A 110 -22.40 -5.11 -1.61
N PRO A 111 -22.68 -5.11 -2.93
CA PRO A 111 -21.89 -5.89 -3.87
C PRO A 111 -20.43 -5.44 -3.90
N TRP A 112 -19.48 -6.38 -3.97
CA TRP A 112 -18.04 -6.13 -3.97
C TRP A 112 -17.58 -4.97 -4.86
N HIS A 113 -18.03 -4.95 -6.12
CA HIS A 113 -17.63 -3.92 -7.09
C HIS A 113 -18.02 -2.51 -6.63
N THR A 114 -19.17 -2.35 -5.98
CA THR A 114 -19.62 -1.05 -5.46
C THR A 114 -18.74 -0.56 -4.31
N VAL A 115 -18.26 -1.48 -3.46
CA VAL A 115 -17.33 -1.17 -2.36
C VAL A 115 -15.96 -0.80 -2.92
N VAL A 116 -15.46 -1.52 -3.93
CA VAL A 116 -14.22 -1.16 -4.65
C VAL A 116 -14.33 0.24 -5.26
N ASP A 117 -15.46 0.56 -5.90
CA ASP A 117 -15.68 1.87 -6.49
C ASP A 117 -15.79 2.98 -5.43
N ALA A 118 -16.40 2.71 -4.28
CA ALA A 118 -16.42 3.63 -3.14
C ALA A 118 -15.00 3.94 -2.64
N VAL A 119 -14.14 2.93 -2.51
CA VAL A 119 -12.72 3.12 -2.14
C VAL A 119 -11.97 3.96 -3.18
N LYS A 120 -12.18 3.70 -4.49
CA LYS A 120 -11.60 4.52 -5.58
C LYS A 120 -12.11 5.95 -5.56
N GLN A 121 -13.40 6.16 -5.25
CA GLN A 121 -14.01 7.47 -5.17
C GLN A 121 -13.40 8.28 -4.02
N CYS A 122 -13.22 7.69 -2.85
CA CYS A 122 -12.57 8.33 -1.71
C CYS A 122 -11.16 8.85 -2.01
N GLN A 123 -10.38 8.19 -2.88
CA GLN A 123 -9.05 8.69 -3.28
C GLN A 123 -9.07 10.08 -3.93
N ARG A 124 -10.21 10.48 -4.53
CA ARG A 124 -10.41 11.80 -5.15
C ARG A 124 -10.95 12.83 -4.15
N LEU A 125 -11.38 12.39 -2.97
CA LEU A 125 -12.00 13.20 -1.92
C LEU A 125 -11.08 13.48 -0.74
N LEU A 126 -9.87 12.91 -0.74
CA LEU A 126 -8.86 13.19 0.29
C LEU A 126 -8.46 14.68 0.28
N PRO A 127 -8.26 15.30 1.45
CA PRO A 127 -8.26 14.70 2.80
C PRO A 127 -9.64 14.61 3.47
N LEU A 128 -10.70 15.16 2.87
CA LEU A 128 -12.02 15.28 3.50
C LEU A 128 -12.67 13.90 3.80
N ALA A 129 -12.41 12.90 2.96
CA ALA A 129 -12.86 11.53 3.20
C ALA A 129 -12.19 10.88 4.43
N ASP A 130 -10.97 11.30 4.80
CA ASP A 130 -10.31 10.84 6.03
C ASP A 130 -10.94 11.53 7.25
N THR A 131 -11.14 12.86 7.20
CA THR A 131 -11.73 13.59 8.33
C THR A 131 -13.17 13.20 8.65
N THR A 132 -13.91 12.71 7.65
CA THR A 132 -15.30 12.27 7.80
C THR A 132 -15.43 10.78 8.16
N GLY A 133 -14.33 10.03 8.20
CA GLY A 133 -14.34 8.57 8.38
C GLY A 133 -14.90 7.77 7.20
N ALA A 134 -15.30 8.43 6.11
CA ALA A 134 -15.87 7.77 4.94
C ALA A 134 -14.90 6.79 4.28
N PHE A 135 -13.60 7.16 4.24
CA PHE A 135 -12.60 6.27 3.67
C PHE A 135 -12.33 5.05 4.54
N ASP A 136 -12.24 5.24 5.86
CA ASP A 136 -12.04 4.14 6.80
C ASP A 136 -13.22 3.17 6.77
N ALA A 137 -14.46 3.67 6.69
CA ALA A 137 -15.65 2.84 6.52
C ALA A 137 -15.60 2.03 5.20
N ALA A 138 -15.21 2.67 4.09
CA ALA A 138 -15.10 1.99 2.80
C ALA A 138 -14.00 0.91 2.80
N VAL A 139 -12.83 1.19 3.39
CA VAL A 139 -11.75 0.21 3.56
C VAL A 139 -12.18 -0.92 4.49
N ALA A 140 -12.85 -0.62 5.60
CA ALA A 140 -13.36 -1.64 6.52
C ALA A 140 -14.38 -2.57 5.84
N ALA A 141 -15.33 -2.01 5.07
CA ALA A 141 -16.28 -2.78 4.28
C ALA A 141 -15.56 -3.67 3.25
N LEU A 142 -14.58 -3.13 2.53
CA LEU A 142 -13.78 -3.87 1.56
C LEU A 142 -13.10 -5.09 2.20
N VAL A 143 -12.49 -4.90 3.37
CA VAL A 143 -11.79 -5.98 4.07
C VAL A 143 -12.77 -7.00 4.67
N CYS A 144 -13.96 -6.56 5.10
CA CYS A 144 -15.03 -7.50 5.51
C CYS A 144 -15.29 -8.54 4.41
N HIS A 145 -15.47 -8.13 3.15
CA HIS A 145 -15.68 -9.05 2.03
C HIS A 145 -14.53 -10.04 1.83
N MET A 146 -13.29 -9.63 2.03
CA MET A 146 -12.11 -10.49 1.84
C MET A 146 -11.93 -11.54 2.93
N THR A 147 -12.36 -11.20 4.15
CA THR A 147 -12.23 -12.09 5.32
C THR A 147 -13.36 -13.12 5.41
N VAL A 148 -14.45 -12.92 4.69
CA VAL A 148 -15.54 -13.91 4.59
C VAL A 148 -15.09 -15.02 3.62
N PRO A 149 -15.03 -16.29 4.06
CA PRO A 149 -14.75 -17.39 3.14
C PRO A 149 -15.81 -17.42 2.05
N PRO A 150 -15.44 -17.58 0.76
CA PRO A 150 -16.44 -17.68 -0.30
C PRO A 150 -17.36 -18.86 0.01
N PRO A 151 -18.68 -18.74 -0.24
CA PRO A 151 -19.58 -19.87 -0.12
C PRO A 151 -19.04 -21.02 -0.96
N ALA A 152 -19.09 -22.23 -0.42
CA ALA A 152 -18.61 -23.44 -1.09
C ALA A 152 -19.53 -23.76 -2.28
N GLY A 153 -19.31 -23.11 -3.42
CA GLY A 153 -20.08 -23.29 -4.64
C GLY A 153 -19.79 -22.18 -5.65
N ASP A 154 -19.45 -22.59 -6.86
CA ASP A 154 -19.40 -21.76 -8.08
C ASP A 154 -18.14 -20.94 -8.34
N ALA A 155 -17.01 -21.64 -8.42
CA ALA A 155 -15.89 -21.20 -9.25
C ALA A 155 -16.20 -21.49 -10.74
N THR A 156 -16.74 -20.51 -11.47
CA THR A 156 -16.69 -20.53 -12.94
C THR A 156 -15.44 -19.77 -13.41
N PRO A 157 -14.50 -20.41 -14.14
CA PRO A 157 -13.32 -19.72 -14.62
C PRO A 157 -13.65 -19.10 -15.98
N THR A 158 -13.75 -17.77 -16.03
CA THR A 158 -13.67 -17.04 -17.31
C THR A 158 -12.62 -15.94 -17.20
N SER A 159 -11.36 -16.32 -17.40
CA SER A 159 -10.45 -15.47 -18.19
C SER A 159 -9.34 -16.33 -18.79
N SER A 160 -9.29 -16.30 -20.12
CA SER A 160 -8.29 -16.96 -20.94
C SER A 160 -7.30 -15.93 -21.48
N SER A 161 -6.03 -16.03 -21.04
CA SER A 161 -4.78 -15.61 -21.74
C SER A 161 -4.65 -14.14 -22.25
N PRO A 162 -3.47 -13.66 -22.73
CA PRO A 162 -2.21 -14.35 -23.00
C PRO A 162 -0.97 -13.83 -22.25
N GLU A 163 0.03 -14.71 -22.17
CA GLU A 163 1.40 -14.42 -21.76
C GLU A 163 2.02 -13.32 -22.64
N SER A 164 2.64 -12.31 -22.02
CA SER A 164 3.62 -11.46 -22.68
C SER A 164 4.81 -11.20 -21.75
N SER A 165 5.98 -11.43 -22.31
CA SER A 165 7.29 -11.50 -21.70
C SER A 165 7.85 -10.13 -21.33
N ALA A 166 8.07 -9.88 -20.04
CA ALA A 166 9.12 -8.99 -19.53
C ALA A 166 9.35 -9.23 -18.03
N PHE A 167 10.62 -9.43 -17.64
CA PHE A 167 11.14 -9.62 -16.27
C PHE A 167 10.65 -10.88 -15.52
N ARG A 168 11.40 -11.99 -15.69
CA ARG A 168 11.17 -13.26 -14.98
C ARG A 168 11.52 -13.14 -13.49
N PHE A 169 10.54 -12.78 -12.67
CA PHE A 169 10.46 -13.29 -11.30
C PHE A 169 9.99 -14.75 -11.35
N SER A 170 10.91 -15.70 -11.60
CA SER A 170 10.58 -17.13 -11.48
C SER A 170 10.28 -17.46 -10.02
N CYS A 171 9.00 -17.60 -9.69
CA CYS A 171 8.57 -18.49 -8.62
C CYS A 171 8.42 -19.88 -9.24
N ASP A 172 9.54 -20.59 -9.42
CA ASP A 172 9.47 -22.02 -9.75
C ASP A 172 9.04 -22.78 -8.49
N THR A 173 7.75 -23.03 -8.37
CA THR A 173 7.28 -24.24 -7.68
C THR A 173 6.97 -25.26 -8.76
N LYS A 174 8.00 -25.96 -9.24
CA LYS A 174 7.79 -27.24 -9.90
C LYS A 174 7.29 -28.21 -8.85
N SER A 175 5.97 -28.34 -8.75
CA SER A 175 5.34 -29.53 -8.20
C SER A 175 4.04 -29.80 -8.95
N SER A 176 4.01 -31.00 -9.48
CA SER A 176 3.02 -31.66 -10.29
C SER A 176 1.57 -31.45 -9.83
N SER A 177 0.73 -31.06 -10.81
CA SER A 177 -0.64 -31.53 -11.05
C SER A 177 -1.66 -31.64 -9.88
N LEU A 178 -2.66 -30.75 -9.97
CA LEU A 178 -4.11 -31.04 -9.93
C LEU A 178 -4.89 -31.11 -8.60
N SER A 179 -4.32 -30.86 -7.41
CA SER A 179 -5.13 -30.81 -6.16
C SER A 179 -5.10 -29.49 -5.38
N LEU A 180 -4.20 -28.54 -5.70
CA LEU A 180 -4.05 -27.27 -4.97
C LEU A 180 -4.65 -26.03 -5.66
N ARG A 181 -5.23 -26.15 -6.87
CA ARG A 181 -5.74 -24.99 -7.63
C ARG A 181 -6.99 -24.34 -7.04
N GLY A 182 -7.80 -25.05 -6.25
CA GLY A 182 -9.03 -24.46 -5.69
C GLY A 182 -8.76 -23.40 -4.61
N SER A 183 -7.87 -23.70 -3.65
CA SER A 183 -7.67 -22.87 -2.46
C SER A 183 -6.84 -21.61 -2.70
N CYS A 184 -5.84 -21.67 -3.59
CA CYS A 184 -4.96 -20.51 -3.86
C CYS A 184 -5.58 -19.49 -4.82
N ILE A 185 -6.36 -19.95 -5.82
CA ILE A 185 -7.16 -19.08 -6.69
C ILE A 185 -8.24 -18.39 -5.86
N SER A 186 -8.91 -19.13 -4.98
CA SER A 186 -9.94 -18.62 -4.05
C SER A 186 -9.47 -17.52 -3.10
N ARG A 187 -8.16 -17.36 -2.85
CA ARG A 187 -7.64 -16.28 -1.97
C ARG A 187 -7.06 -15.08 -2.72
N THR A 188 -6.97 -15.15 -4.05
CA THR A 188 -6.32 -14.12 -4.89
C THR A 188 -7.27 -13.46 -5.90
N TRP A 189 -8.56 -13.83 -5.89
CA TRP A 189 -9.60 -13.31 -6.79
C TRP A 189 -9.72 -11.78 -6.82
N TRP A 190 -9.44 -11.10 -5.70
CA TRP A 190 -9.58 -9.65 -5.56
C TRP A 190 -8.35 -8.86 -6.03
N PHE A 191 -7.26 -9.53 -6.40
CA PHE A 191 -5.99 -8.84 -6.68
C PHE A 191 -6.13 -7.86 -7.85
N ASP A 192 -6.77 -8.26 -8.95
CA ASP A 192 -6.90 -7.45 -10.17
C ASP A 192 -7.69 -6.16 -9.93
N ASP A 193 -8.78 -6.25 -9.18
CA ASP A 193 -9.64 -5.10 -8.88
C ASP A 193 -8.89 -4.02 -8.07
N LEU A 194 -7.97 -4.45 -7.21
CA LEU A 194 -7.22 -3.57 -6.31
C LEU A 194 -5.88 -3.09 -6.87
N VAL A 195 -5.36 -3.70 -7.94
CA VAL A 195 -4.11 -3.26 -8.57
C VAL A 195 -4.18 -1.81 -9.03
N SER A 196 -5.37 -1.32 -9.38
CA SER A 196 -5.59 0.06 -9.82
C SER A 196 -5.49 1.12 -8.70
N LEU A 197 -5.47 0.70 -7.43
CA LEU A 197 -5.45 1.62 -6.30
C LEU A 197 -4.13 2.40 -6.18
N ARG A 198 -4.20 3.61 -5.59
CA ARG A 198 -3.02 4.41 -5.28
C ARG A 198 -2.19 3.75 -4.17
N PRO A 199 -0.85 3.95 -4.14
CA PRO A 199 0.05 3.33 -3.16
C PRO A 199 -0.41 3.54 -1.71
N GLY A 200 -0.77 4.78 -1.34
CA GLY A 200 -1.27 5.06 0.02
C GLY A 200 -2.56 4.31 0.37
N THR A 201 -3.42 4.02 -0.60
CA THR A 201 -4.61 3.18 -0.35
C THR A 201 -4.27 1.72 -0.20
N VAL A 202 -3.35 1.20 -1.00
CA VAL A 202 -2.84 -0.19 -0.88
C VAL A 202 -2.24 -0.40 0.51
N GLU A 203 -1.49 0.58 1.01
CA GLU A 203 -0.96 0.57 2.38
C GLU A 203 -2.08 0.47 3.43
N ARG A 204 -3.12 1.32 3.35
CA ARG A 204 -4.24 1.29 4.30
C ARG A 204 -5.05 -0.01 4.23
N VAL A 205 -5.35 -0.51 3.02
CA VAL A 205 -6.06 -1.79 2.84
C VAL A 205 -5.24 -2.93 3.42
N ALA A 206 -3.93 -2.98 3.17
CA ALA A 206 -3.08 -4.01 3.71
C ALA A 206 -2.95 -3.92 5.24
N ALA A 207 -2.83 -2.72 5.81
CA ALA A 207 -2.84 -2.52 7.25
C ALA A 207 -4.16 -3.00 7.89
N ALA A 208 -5.31 -2.70 7.28
CA ALA A 208 -6.62 -3.14 7.74
C ALA A 208 -6.79 -4.68 7.62
N LEU A 209 -6.25 -5.30 6.57
CA LEU A 209 -6.19 -6.77 6.43
C LEU A 209 -5.41 -7.42 7.57
N LEU A 210 -4.25 -6.86 7.92
CA LEU A 210 -3.40 -7.34 9.01
C LEU A 210 -4.08 -7.16 10.37
N ALA A 211 -4.72 -6.00 10.60
CA ALA A 211 -5.49 -5.74 11.82
C ALA A 211 -6.63 -6.75 12.03
N ARG A 212 -7.15 -7.33 10.95
CA ARG A 212 -8.18 -8.39 10.96
C ARG A 212 -7.63 -9.81 10.96
N GLY A 213 -6.31 -9.98 11.15
CA GLY A 213 -5.66 -11.28 11.26
C GLY A 213 -5.54 -12.04 9.95
N THR A 214 -5.55 -11.35 8.81
CA THR A 214 -5.30 -11.99 7.51
C THR A 214 -3.89 -12.55 7.47
N ASP A 215 -3.73 -13.76 6.90
CA ASP A 215 -2.41 -14.39 6.73
C ASP A 215 -1.42 -13.44 6.05
N HIS A 216 -0.30 -13.19 6.72
CA HIS A 216 0.79 -12.31 6.27
C HIS A 216 1.31 -12.73 4.88
N ARG A 217 1.24 -14.02 4.53
CA ARG A 217 1.62 -14.54 3.20
C ARG A 217 0.71 -14.05 2.08
N VAL A 218 -0.60 -13.92 2.34
CA VAL A 218 -1.57 -13.42 1.36
C VAL A 218 -1.30 -11.94 1.08
N VAL A 219 -1.08 -11.16 2.15
CA VAL A 219 -0.71 -9.74 2.05
C VAL A 219 0.61 -9.57 1.29
N ALA A 220 1.65 -10.32 1.65
CA ALA A 220 2.93 -10.29 0.93
C ALA A 220 2.77 -10.59 -0.56
N ARG A 221 1.99 -11.62 -0.91
CA ARG A 221 1.70 -12.00 -2.31
C ARG A 221 0.99 -10.88 -3.06
N PHE A 222 0.00 -10.23 -2.43
CA PHE A 222 -0.69 -9.09 -3.02
C PHE A 222 0.26 -7.94 -3.31
N LEU A 223 1.14 -7.59 -2.37
CA LEU A 223 2.11 -6.50 -2.57
C LEU A 223 3.10 -6.82 -3.70
N PHE A 224 3.60 -8.06 -3.78
CA PHE A 224 4.44 -8.46 -4.92
C PHE A 224 3.68 -8.44 -6.25
N TYR A 225 2.39 -8.82 -6.24
CA TYR A 225 1.54 -8.74 -7.42
C TYR A 225 1.32 -7.29 -7.86
N TYR A 226 0.97 -6.42 -6.91
CA TYR A 226 0.81 -4.98 -7.11
C TYR A 226 2.04 -4.35 -7.76
N LEU A 227 3.23 -4.58 -7.18
CA LEU A 227 4.49 -4.11 -7.71
C LEU A 227 4.76 -4.67 -9.11
N LYS A 228 4.55 -5.98 -9.32
CA LYS A 228 4.77 -6.62 -10.62
C LYS A 228 3.93 -5.96 -11.73
N CYS A 229 2.64 -5.72 -11.46
CA CYS A 229 1.72 -5.18 -12.45
C CYS A 229 1.96 -3.68 -12.71
N ARG A 230 2.34 -2.92 -11.69
CA ARG A 230 2.37 -1.45 -11.77
C ARG A 230 3.74 -0.87 -12.06
N ILE A 231 4.85 -1.57 -11.77
CA ILE A 231 6.20 -1.03 -12.00
C ILE A 231 6.51 -0.91 -13.49
N ALA A 232 6.05 -1.85 -14.31
CA ALA A 232 6.31 -1.82 -15.75
C ALA A 232 5.64 -0.60 -16.40
N GLY A 233 6.42 0.23 -17.09
CA GLY A 233 5.92 1.44 -17.77
C GLY A 233 5.65 2.65 -16.85
N ALA A 234 5.73 2.51 -15.53
CA ALA A 234 5.53 3.63 -14.60
C ALA A 234 6.73 4.61 -14.56
N SER A 235 6.44 5.87 -14.20
CA SER A 235 7.45 6.91 -13.99
C SER A 235 8.35 6.58 -12.78
N ALA A 236 9.50 7.25 -12.67
CA ALA A 236 10.41 7.05 -11.54
C ALA A 236 9.76 7.43 -10.20
N GLU A 237 8.96 8.50 -10.17
CA GLU A 237 8.24 8.96 -8.99
C GLU A 237 7.14 7.97 -8.59
N ASP A 238 6.34 7.48 -9.55
CA ASP A 238 5.32 6.47 -9.26
C ASP A 238 5.93 5.17 -8.73
N LYS A 239 7.04 4.72 -9.35
CA LYS A 239 7.78 3.53 -8.88
C LYS A 239 8.25 3.70 -7.44
N LYS A 240 8.80 4.88 -7.12
CA LYS A 240 9.24 5.21 -5.78
C LYS A 240 8.07 5.13 -4.79
N GLU A 241 6.95 5.79 -5.07
CA GLU A 241 5.77 5.79 -4.19
C GLU A 241 5.25 4.35 -3.95
N MET A 242 5.15 3.54 -5.00
CA MET A 242 4.70 2.14 -4.91
C MET A 242 5.64 1.26 -4.09
N LEU A 243 6.95 1.41 -4.29
CA LEU A 243 7.97 0.66 -3.54
C LEU A 243 7.96 1.07 -2.07
N GLU A 244 7.86 2.36 -1.77
CA GLU A 244 7.84 2.88 -0.39
C GLU A 244 6.61 2.39 0.39
N ALA A 245 5.42 2.46 -0.21
CA ALA A 245 4.20 1.92 0.40
C ALA A 245 4.32 0.40 0.64
N SER A 246 4.79 -0.35 -0.37
CA SER A 246 4.92 -1.80 -0.28
C SER A 246 5.96 -2.24 0.75
N VAL A 247 7.13 -1.59 0.79
CA VAL A 247 8.20 -1.86 1.77
C VAL A 247 7.73 -1.54 3.19
N THR A 248 6.97 -0.45 3.36
CA THR A 248 6.40 -0.08 4.66
C THR A 248 5.49 -1.18 5.20
N VAL A 249 4.54 -1.66 4.40
CA VAL A 249 3.68 -2.79 4.80
C VAL A 249 4.49 -4.07 5.02
N MET A 250 5.39 -4.44 4.10
CA MET A 250 6.19 -5.68 4.20
C MET A 250 7.05 -5.72 5.47
N SER A 251 7.49 -4.57 5.97
CA SER A 251 8.32 -4.49 7.17
C SER A 251 7.60 -4.92 8.46
N GLY A 252 6.27 -4.86 8.47
CA GLY A 252 5.41 -5.35 9.56
C GLY A 252 5.00 -6.82 9.43
N LEU A 253 5.34 -7.48 8.32
CA LEU A 253 4.98 -8.88 8.08
C LEU A 253 5.96 -9.85 8.75
N ASP A 254 5.48 -11.08 8.93
CA ASP A 254 6.31 -12.17 9.44
C ASP A 254 7.49 -12.42 8.52
N ARG A 255 8.65 -12.73 9.13
CA ARG A 255 9.84 -13.14 8.37
C ARG A 255 9.51 -14.28 7.41
N SER A 256 8.65 -15.24 7.75
CA SER A 256 8.34 -16.35 6.86
C SER A 256 7.48 -15.97 5.64
N ALA A 257 6.77 -14.84 5.69
CA ALA A 257 5.80 -14.44 4.68
C ALA A 257 6.45 -13.80 3.43
N VAL A 258 7.54 -13.06 3.62
CA VAL A 258 8.21 -12.33 2.54
C VAL A 258 9.32 -13.20 1.92
N SER A 259 9.41 -13.24 0.59
CA SER A 259 10.45 -14.05 -0.08
C SER A 259 11.79 -13.29 -0.18
N CYS A 260 12.92 -13.99 0.05
CA CYS A 260 14.26 -13.40 -0.08
C CYS A 260 14.51 -12.88 -1.51
N LYS A 261 14.18 -13.71 -2.51
CA LYS A 261 14.24 -13.35 -3.93
C LYS A 261 13.41 -12.10 -4.27
N GLY A 262 12.21 -11.99 -3.70
CA GLY A 262 11.36 -10.82 -3.88
C GLY A 262 12.00 -9.54 -3.33
N LEU A 263 12.59 -9.59 -2.14
CA LEU A 263 13.28 -8.44 -1.53
C LEU A 263 14.48 -7.96 -2.36
N PHE A 264 15.32 -8.87 -2.86
CA PHE A 264 16.42 -8.49 -3.77
C PHE A 264 15.90 -7.98 -5.13
N GLY A 265 14.75 -8.47 -5.56
CA GLY A 265 14.04 -7.91 -6.70
C GLY A 265 13.62 -6.45 -6.50
N ILE A 266 13.00 -6.16 -5.35
CA ILE A 266 12.65 -4.80 -4.92
C ILE A 266 13.90 -3.93 -4.85
N LEU A 267 14.99 -4.43 -4.25
CA LEU A 267 16.27 -3.72 -4.16
C LEU A 267 16.81 -3.31 -5.53
N ARG A 268 16.80 -4.22 -6.51
CA ARG A 268 17.29 -3.93 -7.86
C ARG A 268 16.48 -2.85 -8.57
N ILE A 269 15.16 -2.84 -8.37
CA ILE A 269 14.29 -1.80 -8.93
C ILE A 269 14.46 -0.48 -8.18
N ALA A 270 14.69 -0.54 -6.87
CA ALA A 270 14.91 0.60 -6.00
C ALA A 270 16.29 1.25 -6.16
N ALA A 271 17.32 0.50 -6.55
CA ALA A 271 18.71 0.97 -6.62
C ALA A 271 18.91 2.27 -7.44
N PRO A 272 18.33 2.44 -8.65
CA PRO A 272 18.43 3.70 -9.38
C PRO A 272 17.50 4.79 -8.83
N LEU A 273 16.62 4.48 -7.88
CA LEU A 273 15.64 5.40 -7.32
C LEU A 273 16.13 5.98 -5.99
N LYS A 274 15.90 7.27 -5.79
CA LYS A 274 16.18 7.94 -4.51
C LYS A 274 15.04 7.69 -3.52
N LEU A 275 14.93 6.46 -3.03
CA LEU A 275 14.01 6.12 -1.93
C LEU A 275 14.38 6.89 -0.66
N THR A 276 13.40 7.19 0.18
CA THR A 276 13.63 7.74 1.53
C THR A 276 14.55 6.86 2.36
N ASP A 277 15.39 7.47 3.21
CA ASP A 277 16.35 6.74 4.05
C ASP A 277 15.66 5.72 4.96
N ALA A 278 14.50 6.06 5.51
CA ALA A 278 13.69 5.15 6.31
C ALA A 278 13.23 3.91 5.51
N CYS A 279 12.81 4.09 4.26
CA CYS A 279 12.44 2.98 3.39
C CYS A 279 13.65 2.10 3.05
N GLN A 280 14.79 2.70 2.73
CA GLN A 280 16.02 1.96 2.45
C GLN A 280 16.47 1.15 3.67
N GLN A 281 16.41 1.73 4.87
CA GLN A 281 16.72 1.04 6.12
C GLN A 281 15.80 -0.15 6.38
N ARG A 282 14.48 0.00 6.17
CA ARG A 282 13.51 -1.12 6.28
C ARG A 282 13.83 -2.23 5.29
N LEU A 283 14.12 -1.89 4.03
CA LEU A 283 14.47 -2.87 3.00
C LEU A 283 15.74 -3.64 3.36
N VAL A 284 16.81 -2.92 3.76
CA VAL A 284 18.07 -3.51 4.23
C VAL A 284 17.85 -4.40 5.44
N ALA A 285 17.05 -3.97 6.41
CA ALA A 285 16.72 -4.76 7.59
C ALA A 285 16.00 -6.07 7.24
N MET A 286 15.02 -6.02 6.33
CA MET A 286 14.31 -7.21 5.85
C MET A 286 15.22 -8.19 5.10
N ILE A 287 16.11 -7.67 4.24
CA ILE A 287 17.09 -8.49 3.52
C ILE A 287 18.08 -9.12 4.50
N GLY A 288 18.63 -8.34 5.43
CA GLY A 288 19.55 -8.81 6.46
C GLY A 288 18.95 -9.95 7.29
N ARG A 289 17.70 -9.83 7.73
CA ARG A 289 16.99 -10.91 8.45
C ARG A 289 16.81 -12.21 7.64
N LYS A 290 17.03 -12.18 6.33
CA LYS A 290 16.90 -13.33 5.42
C LYS A 290 18.20 -13.70 4.71
N LEU A 291 19.33 -13.17 5.17
CA LEU A 291 20.62 -13.39 4.53
C LEU A 291 20.99 -14.88 4.45
N ASP A 292 20.51 -15.71 5.38
CA ASP A 292 20.66 -17.17 5.38
C ASP A 292 19.95 -17.90 4.22
N HIS A 293 19.09 -17.19 3.48
CA HIS A 293 18.41 -17.65 2.27
C HIS A 293 18.90 -16.96 0.99
N ALA A 294 19.88 -16.07 1.08
CA ALA A 294 20.44 -15.36 -0.08
C ALA A 294 21.46 -16.24 -0.81
N THR A 295 21.63 -15.99 -2.11
CA THR A 295 22.70 -16.56 -2.93
C THR A 295 23.79 -15.53 -3.20
N LEU A 296 24.97 -15.96 -3.68
CA LEU A 296 26.04 -15.05 -4.07
C LEU A 296 25.56 -14.00 -5.07
N ASP A 297 24.85 -14.41 -6.12
CA ASP A 297 24.24 -13.52 -7.13
C ASP A 297 23.32 -12.43 -6.56
N ASN A 298 22.78 -12.64 -5.35
CA ASN A 298 21.96 -11.63 -4.69
C ASN A 298 22.83 -10.51 -4.09
N LEU A 299 24.05 -10.83 -3.64
CA LEU A 299 25.01 -9.89 -3.06
C LEU A 299 25.82 -9.11 -4.10
N LEU A 300 25.86 -9.58 -5.35
CA LEU A 300 26.53 -8.92 -6.48
C LEU A 300 25.73 -7.70 -6.96
N VAL A 301 25.60 -6.70 -6.09
CA VAL A 301 24.97 -5.41 -6.39
C VAL A 301 26.04 -4.44 -6.88
N PRO A 302 25.88 -3.81 -8.07
CA PRO A 302 26.84 -2.85 -8.58
C PRO A 302 27.10 -1.70 -7.61
N ALA A 303 28.35 -1.26 -7.49
CA ALA A 303 28.68 -0.12 -6.65
C ALA A 303 28.01 1.18 -7.16
N PRO A 304 27.71 2.14 -6.27
CA PRO A 304 27.27 3.47 -6.68
C PRO A 304 28.28 4.13 -7.63
N ALA A 305 27.76 4.95 -8.55
CA ALA A 305 28.61 5.67 -9.51
C ALA A 305 29.68 6.51 -8.79
N GLY A 306 30.92 6.43 -9.26
CA GLY A 306 32.07 7.16 -8.70
C GLY A 306 32.85 6.44 -7.59
N THR A 307 32.42 5.24 -7.18
CA THR A 307 33.13 4.47 -6.14
C THR A 307 34.38 3.74 -6.66
N GLY A 308 34.45 3.47 -7.97
CA GLY A 308 35.52 2.68 -8.60
C GLY A 308 35.34 1.15 -8.47
N SER A 309 34.86 0.71 -7.30
CA SER A 309 34.50 -0.68 -6.97
C SER A 309 33.50 -1.28 -7.94
N LEU A 310 33.64 -2.57 -8.26
CA LEU A 310 32.66 -3.29 -9.08
C LEU A 310 31.35 -3.49 -8.30
N TYR A 311 31.47 -3.82 -7.01
CA TYR A 311 30.34 -4.17 -6.16
C TYR A 311 30.20 -3.26 -4.92
N ASP A 312 28.97 -3.09 -4.44
CA ASP A 312 28.67 -2.33 -3.22
C ASP A 312 28.90 -3.15 -1.95
N VAL A 313 30.17 -3.22 -1.54
CA VAL A 313 30.57 -3.90 -0.29
C VAL A 313 29.92 -3.24 0.94
N SER A 314 29.70 -1.93 0.91
CA SER A 314 29.10 -1.19 2.02
C SER A 314 27.63 -1.58 2.24
N LEU A 315 26.90 -1.88 1.18
CA LEU A 315 25.55 -2.43 1.27
C LEU A 315 25.53 -3.84 1.87
N VAL A 316 26.48 -4.70 1.49
CA VAL A 316 26.59 -6.06 2.05
C VAL A 316 26.92 -6.02 3.54
N LEU A 317 27.83 -5.14 3.96
CA LEU A 317 28.13 -4.89 5.38
C LEU A 317 26.86 -4.47 6.16
N ARG A 318 26.02 -3.60 5.58
CA ARG A 318 24.74 -3.23 6.19
C ARG A 318 23.76 -4.41 6.29
N PHE A 319 23.72 -5.31 5.30
CA PHE A 319 22.92 -6.53 5.40
C PHE A 319 23.41 -7.43 6.53
N LEU A 320 24.74 -7.57 6.70
CA LEU A 320 25.34 -8.34 7.77
C LEU A 320 25.03 -7.75 9.14
N GLU A 321 25.17 -6.44 9.30
CA GLU A 321 24.84 -5.74 10.54
C GLU A 321 23.37 -5.96 10.92
N ALA A 322 22.46 -5.86 9.95
CA ALA A 322 21.04 -6.15 10.14
C ALA A 322 20.77 -7.63 10.48
N PHE A 323 21.48 -8.57 9.85
CA PHE A 323 21.39 -10.00 10.16
C PHE A 323 21.82 -10.27 11.60
N LEU A 324 22.95 -9.73 12.05
CA LEU A 324 23.49 -9.94 13.38
C LEU A 324 22.60 -9.31 14.46
N ARG A 325 22.05 -8.12 14.21
CA ARG A 325 21.10 -7.47 15.13
C ARG A 325 19.77 -8.23 15.26
N GLY A 326 19.38 -8.98 14.22
CA GLY A 326 18.11 -9.73 14.18
C GLY A 326 18.23 -11.24 14.41
N SER A 327 19.43 -11.78 14.58
CA SER A 327 19.63 -13.22 14.78
C SER A 327 19.63 -13.56 16.26
N ALA A 328 18.74 -14.47 16.66
CA ALA A 328 18.78 -15.03 18.00
C ALA A 328 20.06 -15.87 18.16
N PRO A 329 20.68 -15.87 19.36
CA PRO A 329 21.87 -16.67 19.64
C PRO A 329 21.64 -18.18 19.43
N ASP A 330 20.39 -18.63 19.45
CA ASP A 330 20.00 -20.04 19.37
C ASP A 330 19.85 -20.61 17.94
N GLU A 331 20.16 -19.84 16.88
CA GLU A 331 20.10 -20.31 15.49
C GLU A 331 21.49 -20.43 14.81
N PRO A 332 22.43 -21.24 15.34
CA PRO A 332 23.80 -21.33 14.82
C PRO A 332 23.85 -21.84 13.37
N ALA A 333 22.87 -22.64 12.95
CA ALA A 333 22.78 -23.13 11.57
C ALA A 333 22.61 -22.00 10.53
N ARG A 334 21.88 -20.93 10.89
CA ARG A 334 21.70 -19.76 10.02
C ARG A 334 22.98 -18.95 9.95
N LEU A 335 23.61 -18.71 11.09
CA LEU A 335 24.88 -18.00 11.18
C LEU A 335 25.96 -18.69 10.33
N LYS A 336 26.07 -20.03 10.38
CA LYS A 336 27.00 -20.79 9.53
C LYS A 336 26.70 -20.70 8.04
N LYS A 337 25.42 -20.66 7.64
CA LYS A 337 25.04 -20.45 6.23
C LYS A 337 25.48 -19.08 5.75
N VAL A 338 25.26 -18.04 6.56
CA VAL A 338 25.72 -16.68 6.25
C VAL A 338 27.25 -16.61 6.21
N GLY A 339 27.96 -17.28 7.14
CA GLY A 339 29.42 -17.38 7.11
C GLY A 339 29.96 -17.88 5.78
N ARG A 340 29.44 -19.01 5.30
CA ARG A 340 29.80 -19.55 3.97
C ARG A 340 29.46 -18.59 2.83
N LEU A 341 28.32 -17.91 2.89
CA LEU A 341 27.92 -16.95 1.86
C LEU A 341 28.88 -15.75 1.81
N ILE A 342 29.30 -15.23 2.96
CA ILE A 342 30.25 -14.12 3.03
C ILE A 342 31.65 -14.53 2.61
N ASP A 343 32.08 -15.76 2.92
CA ASP A 343 33.36 -16.26 2.44
C ASP A 343 33.38 -16.41 0.90
N LEU A 344 32.27 -16.84 0.29
CA LEU A 344 32.10 -16.82 -1.17
C LEU A 344 32.14 -15.39 -1.74
N TYR A 345 31.48 -14.44 -1.06
CA TYR A 345 31.48 -13.04 -1.49
C TYR A 345 32.87 -12.40 -1.35
N LEU A 346 33.61 -12.69 -0.27
CA LEU A 346 34.99 -12.24 -0.07
C LEU A 346 35.90 -12.73 -1.20
N ALA A 347 35.77 -13.99 -1.62
CA ALA A 347 36.53 -14.52 -2.74
C ALA A 347 36.20 -13.82 -4.07
N GLU A 348 34.94 -13.40 -4.27
CA GLU A 348 34.51 -12.69 -5.48
C GLU A 348 35.00 -11.23 -5.52
N VAL A 349 35.06 -10.54 -4.37
CA VAL A 349 35.51 -9.13 -4.32
C VAL A 349 37.00 -8.97 -4.11
N ALA A 350 37.71 -10.01 -3.66
CA ALA A 350 39.17 -9.97 -3.43
C ALA A 350 39.99 -9.55 -4.66
N PRO A 351 39.67 -9.98 -5.90
CA PRO A 351 40.41 -9.55 -7.08
C PRO A 351 40.17 -8.10 -7.52
N ASP A 352 39.27 -7.34 -6.86
CA ASP A 352 38.95 -5.97 -7.25
C ASP A 352 40.06 -4.99 -6.82
N PRO A 353 40.84 -4.40 -7.75
CA PRO A 353 41.94 -3.51 -7.42
C PRO A 353 41.47 -2.18 -6.78
N SER A 354 40.19 -1.85 -6.92
CA SER A 354 39.61 -0.63 -6.37
C SER A 354 38.99 -0.82 -4.99
N LEU A 355 38.92 -2.08 -4.50
CA LEU A 355 38.47 -2.38 -3.15
C LEU A 355 39.55 -2.00 -2.13
N ARG A 356 39.25 -1.00 -1.30
CA ARG A 356 40.20 -0.48 -0.29
C ARG A 356 40.48 -1.50 0.83
N PRO A 357 41.72 -1.56 1.35
CA PRO A 357 42.09 -2.49 2.41
C PRO A 357 41.23 -2.39 3.66
N ALA A 358 40.85 -1.17 4.06
CA ALA A 358 39.98 -0.95 5.22
C ALA A 358 38.60 -1.61 5.06
N LYS A 359 38.00 -1.54 3.86
CA LYS A 359 36.70 -2.16 3.59
C LYS A 359 36.80 -3.67 3.51
N PHE A 360 37.86 -4.19 2.90
CA PHE A 360 38.11 -5.63 2.85
C PHE A 360 38.29 -6.21 4.26
N LEU A 361 39.07 -5.54 5.10
CA LEU A 361 39.27 -5.92 6.51
C LEU A 361 37.95 -5.88 7.30
N GLU A 362 37.14 -4.82 7.11
CA GLU A 362 35.83 -4.70 7.74
C GLU A 362 34.92 -5.89 7.37
N LEU A 363 34.88 -6.27 6.08
CA LEU A 363 34.10 -7.43 5.63
C LEU A 363 34.64 -8.76 6.16
N ALA A 364 35.96 -8.94 6.17
CA ALA A 364 36.62 -10.14 6.70
C ALA A 364 36.31 -10.38 8.19
N THR A 365 36.22 -9.29 8.95
CA THR A 365 36.03 -9.28 10.41
C THR A 365 34.59 -9.07 10.86
N ALA A 366 33.65 -8.83 9.94
CA ALA A 366 32.25 -8.50 10.24
C ALA A 366 31.46 -9.61 10.96
N LEU A 367 31.87 -10.88 10.79
CA LEU A 367 31.16 -12.03 11.35
C LEU A 367 31.81 -12.51 12.66
N PRO A 368 31.00 -12.93 13.65
CA PRO A 368 31.53 -13.48 14.90
C PRO A 368 32.16 -14.87 14.69
N ALA A 369 33.08 -15.26 15.58
CA ALA A 369 33.81 -16.54 15.52
C ALA A 369 32.96 -17.80 15.22
N PRO A 370 31.77 -18.03 15.84
CA PRO A 370 30.96 -19.23 15.57
C PRO A 370 30.34 -19.27 14.16
N ALA A 371 30.48 -18.24 13.34
CA ALA A 371 30.02 -18.25 11.96
C ALA A 371 30.83 -19.16 11.04
N ARG A 372 32.07 -19.51 11.44
CA ARG A 372 33.01 -20.29 10.65
C ARG A 372 33.45 -21.54 11.41
N ASP A 373 33.36 -22.69 10.75
CA ASP A 373 33.93 -23.94 11.26
C ASP A 373 35.43 -24.05 10.93
N CYS A 374 35.85 -23.44 9.82
CA CYS A 374 37.25 -23.28 9.42
C CYS A 374 37.46 -21.91 8.75
N HIS A 375 38.71 -21.45 8.70
CA HIS A 375 39.07 -20.14 8.14
C HIS A 375 39.75 -20.23 6.77
N ASP A 376 39.84 -21.42 6.16
CA ASP A 376 40.58 -21.64 4.91
C ASP A 376 40.02 -20.83 3.73
N ALA A 377 38.69 -20.68 3.65
CA ALA A 377 38.07 -19.86 2.61
C ALA A 377 38.41 -18.37 2.78
N LEU A 378 38.39 -17.88 4.02
CA LEU A 378 38.81 -16.52 4.36
C LEU A 378 40.28 -16.28 4.03
N TYR A 379 41.18 -17.17 4.45
CA TYR A 379 42.62 -17.04 4.17
C TYR A 379 42.93 -17.09 2.68
N ARG A 380 42.22 -17.93 1.90
CA ARG A 380 42.35 -17.92 0.43
C ARG A 380 41.91 -16.59 -0.19
N ALA A 381 40.80 -16.01 0.28
CA ALA A 381 40.37 -14.69 -0.20
C ALA A 381 41.39 -13.59 0.16
N ILE A 382 42.00 -13.65 1.35
CA ILE A 382 43.06 -12.73 1.77
C ILE A 382 44.30 -12.87 0.89
N ASP A 383 44.73 -14.09 0.58
CA ASP A 383 45.88 -14.35 -0.30
C ASP A 383 45.64 -13.78 -1.71
N VAL A 384 44.46 -14.04 -2.30
CA VAL A 384 44.07 -13.46 -3.59
C VAL A 384 44.05 -11.93 -3.54
N TYR A 385 43.55 -11.33 -2.46
CA TYR A 385 43.51 -9.87 -2.30
C TYR A 385 44.92 -9.27 -2.29
N PHE A 386 45.87 -9.90 -1.58
CA PHE A 386 47.27 -9.45 -1.56
C PHE A 386 48.02 -9.68 -2.87
N GLN A 387 47.60 -10.62 -3.72
CA GLN A 387 48.23 -10.80 -5.04
C GLN A 387 47.90 -9.66 -6.02
N VAL A 388 46.80 -8.94 -5.78
CA VAL A 388 46.35 -7.82 -6.61
C VAL A 388 46.91 -6.46 -6.14
N TRP A 389 47.39 -6.37 -4.89
CA TRP A 389 47.82 -5.13 -4.23
C TRP A 389 49.34 -4.95 -4.11
#